data_AF-A0A927FN02-F1
#
_entry.id   AF-A0A927FN02-F1
#
_cell.length_a   1.000
_cell.length_b   1.000
_cell.length_c   1.000
_cell.angle_alpha   90.00
_cell.angle_beta   90.00
_cell.angle_gamma   90.00
#
_symmetry.space_group_name_H-M   'P 1'
#
loop_
_entity.id
_entity.type
_entity.pdbx_description
1 polymer ?
#
loop_
_entity_poly.entity_id
_entity_poly.type
_entity_poly.pdbx_seq_one_letter_code
_entity_poly.pdbx_strand_id
1 'polypeptide(L)'
;MSHDPALIAAFNADADTRMVWATERADRSQVVYLDDGTAEQMRQRTKSSLACIVPECDIPLTTHARKTKRDGFAHLGRVDDALHCAESLMHQQAKAVIVSWLRARYPHVRIDPEVLLVNGERRPDVYAENPATGNKLAFEVQYSALTIAEWDRRHQWYAEHDIVDVWVFGHVGPQRRRPRTLDTDVVTNALQEHLLAKGELLWWVEPTAGIIATPYMTAFDETTGHTYNALPREHRRDLSFELSALAESWLTAKGFRTPALIRMDEAAEQLTARREHARRAYEADVARRQESERLALSKARVAQEAEARRTREQAEALEAARQAQEQSERRRAELDDRLWREALMRTITPADTLDGAWASSEVRHEIEFIFGSVPEWLFVDYSAVVPESALGISHPHWQAAAFLYALKRSTRRGPGRPRPTVPVETFIEGVASVGMRFERRLLDGLLLDWCGHLYERRQLGQLGRDGHTRVLTKLPVREPVAPAPVHASS
;
A
#
# COMPACT_ATOMS: atom_id res chain seq x y z
N MET A 1 2.74 40.89 -6.87
CA MET A 1 3.06 42.25 -6.36
C MET A 1 2.98 43.19 -7.54
N SER A 2 2.19 44.26 -7.47
CA SER A 2 2.24 45.29 -8.51
C SER A 2 3.43 46.18 -8.20
N HIS A 3 4.41 46.29 -9.10
CA HIS A 3 5.45 47.31 -8.95
C HIS A 3 4.79 48.69 -8.97
N ASP A 4 5.47 49.67 -8.37
CA ASP A 4 5.10 51.06 -8.55
C ASP A 4 5.03 51.35 -10.06
N PRO A 5 3.87 51.74 -10.60
CA PRO A 5 3.74 52.09 -12.01
C PRO A 5 4.76 53.16 -12.45
N ALA A 6 5.21 54.02 -11.53
CA ALA A 6 6.25 55.00 -11.81
C ALA A 6 7.63 54.35 -12.03
N LEU A 7 8.00 53.30 -11.28
CA LEU A 7 9.24 52.56 -11.49
C LEU A 7 9.22 51.77 -12.80
N ILE A 8 8.09 51.13 -13.12
CA ILE A 8 7.89 50.47 -14.41
C ILE A 8 8.02 51.49 -15.53
N ALA A 9 7.33 52.63 -15.43
CA ALA A 9 7.39 53.69 -16.42
C ALA A 9 8.81 54.26 -16.58
N ALA A 10 9.56 54.45 -15.49
CA ALA A 10 10.94 54.90 -15.54
C ALA A 10 11.86 53.88 -16.23
N PHE A 11 11.74 52.59 -15.88
CA PHE A 11 12.52 51.51 -16.50
C PHE A 11 12.10 51.23 -17.96
N ASN A 12 10.86 51.57 -18.33
CA ASN A 12 10.31 51.42 -19.67
C ASN A 12 10.39 52.69 -20.53
N ALA A 13 10.70 53.84 -19.93
CA ALA A 13 10.90 55.07 -20.68
C ALA A 13 11.96 54.79 -21.74
N ASP A 14 11.70 55.18 -22.98
CA ASP A 14 12.69 55.08 -24.04
C ASP A 14 14.02 55.62 -23.52
N ALA A 15 15.10 54.89 -23.84
CA ALA A 15 16.45 55.12 -23.32
C ALA A 15 16.67 56.60 -23.09
N ASP A 16 16.74 57.02 -21.83
CA ASP A 16 16.93 58.44 -21.54
C ASP A 16 18.34 58.85 -21.98
N THR A 17 18.48 59.27 -23.24
CA THR A 17 19.77 59.61 -23.86
C THR A 17 20.46 60.82 -23.22
N ARG A 18 19.87 61.41 -22.18
CA ARG A 18 20.52 62.46 -21.39
C ARG A 18 21.67 61.87 -20.59
N MET A 19 22.81 62.54 -20.68
CA MET A 19 23.97 62.27 -19.85
C MET A 19 23.73 62.87 -18.46
N VAL A 20 23.53 62.03 -17.45
CA VAL A 20 23.33 62.44 -16.05
C VAL A 20 24.53 62.12 -15.16
N TRP A 21 25.55 61.49 -15.73
CA TRP A 21 26.83 61.24 -15.10
C TRP A 21 27.93 62.06 -15.81
N ALA A 22 28.90 62.53 -15.04
CA ALA A 22 30.15 63.14 -15.49
C ALA A 22 31.32 62.52 -14.71
N THR A 23 32.56 62.83 -15.08
CA THR A 23 33.74 62.51 -14.27
C THR A 23 34.42 63.76 -13.78
N GLU A 24 35.17 63.68 -12.68
CA GLU A 24 36.12 64.75 -12.32
C GLU A 24 37.25 64.78 -13.35
N ARG A 25 37.59 65.97 -13.82
CA ARG A 25 38.64 66.17 -14.83
C ARG A 25 40.02 65.78 -14.31
N ALA A 26 40.27 65.97 -13.02
CA ALA A 26 41.54 65.66 -12.37
C ALA A 26 41.72 64.15 -12.12
N ASP A 27 40.63 63.42 -11.91
CA ASP A 27 40.62 61.97 -11.69
C ASP A 27 39.35 61.40 -12.32
N ARG A 28 39.49 60.86 -13.53
CA ARG A 28 38.36 60.32 -14.29
C ARG A 28 37.73 59.08 -13.65
N SER A 29 38.35 58.49 -12.63
CA SER A 29 37.72 57.43 -11.85
C SER A 29 36.64 57.97 -10.91
N GLN A 30 36.66 59.27 -10.55
CA GLN A 30 35.62 59.90 -9.73
C GLN A 30 34.43 60.29 -10.61
N VAL A 31 33.30 59.64 -10.36
CA VAL A 31 32.05 59.90 -11.07
C VAL A 31 31.19 60.90 -10.29
N VAL A 32 30.49 61.75 -11.03
CA VAL A 32 29.62 62.80 -10.48
C VAL A 32 28.24 62.68 -11.12
N TYR A 33 27.23 62.47 -10.28
CA TYR A 33 25.83 62.45 -10.69
C TYR A 33 25.24 63.86 -10.71
N LEU A 34 24.35 64.14 -11.66
CA LEU A 34 23.55 65.35 -11.67
C LEU A 34 22.14 65.04 -11.16
N ASP A 35 21.87 65.43 -9.92
CA ASP A 35 20.52 65.37 -9.35
C ASP A 35 19.55 66.24 -10.17
N ASP A 36 18.33 65.77 -10.32
CA ASP A 36 17.32 66.50 -11.09
C ASP A 36 16.98 67.84 -10.41
N GLY A 37 16.79 68.88 -11.21
CA GLY A 37 16.55 70.25 -10.74
C GLY A 37 17.80 70.99 -10.21
N THR A 38 18.99 70.37 -10.26
CA THR A 38 20.24 71.00 -9.77
C THR A 38 21.14 71.54 -10.88
N ALA A 39 20.73 71.47 -12.15
CA ALA A 39 21.56 71.89 -13.28
C ALA A 39 22.12 73.31 -13.14
N GLU A 40 21.31 74.28 -12.72
CA GLU A 40 21.77 75.67 -12.59
C GLU A 40 22.89 75.82 -11.55
N GLN A 41 22.75 75.15 -10.41
CA GLN A 41 23.72 75.16 -9.31
C GLN A 41 25.02 74.47 -9.73
N MET A 42 24.92 73.36 -10.45
CA MET A 42 26.07 72.57 -10.91
C MET A 42 26.80 73.18 -12.11
N ARG A 43 26.24 74.19 -12.77
CA ARG A 43 26.76 74.72 -14.05
C ARG A 43 28.20 75.20 -13.97
N GLN A 44 28.54 75.97 -12.94
CA GLN A 44 29.88 76.53 -12.80
C GLN A 44 30.92 75.43 -12.55
N ARG A 45 30.63 74.51 -11.61
CA ARG A 45 31.48 73.35 -11.33
C ARG A 45 31.68 72.48 -12.57
N THR A 46 30.60 72.24 -13.31
CA THR A 46 30.64 71.42 -14.54
C THR A 46 31.65 71.95 -15.55
N LYS A 47 31.66 73.26 -15.78
CA LYS A 47 32.59 73.89 -16.73
C LYS A 47 34.04 73.82 -16.25
N SER A 48 34.27 74.01 -14.94
CA SER A 48 35.61 74.16 -14.37
C SER A 48 36.29 72.85 -14.00
N SER A 49 35.55 71.86 -13.48
CA SER A 49 36.13 70.67 -12.87
C SER A 49 35.65 69.35 -13.47
N LEU A 50 34.56 69.33 -14.25
CA LEU A 50 34.03 68.08 -14.79
C LEU A 50 34.46 67.82 -16.23
N ALA A 51 34.38 66.56 -16.63
CA ALA A 51 34.64 66.04 -17.96
C ALA A 51 33.55 65.02 -18.36
N CYS A 52 33.41 64.77 -19.66
CA CYS A 52 32.51 63.74 -20.18
C CYS A 52 32.88 62.36 -19.61
N ILE A 53 31.88 61.49 -19.37
CA ILE A 53 32.12 60.10 -18.95
C ILE A 53 32.70 59.25 -20.08
N VAL A 54 32.41 59.60 -21.34
CA VAL A 54 32.92 58.87 -22.50
C VAL A 54 34.44 59.03 -22.55
N PRO A 55 35.21 57.92 -22.57
CA PRO A 55 36.66 57.97 -22.68
C PRO A 55 37.11 58.80 -23.88
N GLU A 56 38.26 59.47 -23.76
CA GLU A 56 38.87 60.28 -24.83
C GLU A 56 38.07 61.50 -25.29
N CYS A 57 36.86 61.73 -24.76
CA CYS A 57 36.13 62.98 -24.97
C CYS A 57 36.72 64.10 -24.09
N ASP A 58 37.25 65.13 -24.75
CA ASP A 58 37.84 66.34 -24.17
C ASP A 58 36.94 67.58 -24.32
N ILE A 59 35.78 67.43 -24.98
CA ILE A 59 34.85 68.52 -25.21
C ILE A 59 34.29 69.02 -23.87
N PRO A 60 34.42 70.33 -23.56
CA PRO A 60 33.94 70.89 -22.30
C PRO A 60 32.44 70.67 -22.08
N LEU A 61 32.07 70.40 -20.83
CA LEU A 61 30.68 70.22 -20.42
C LEU A 61 30.04 71.50 -19.86
N THR A 62 28.72 71.54 -19.95
CA THR A 62 27.81 72.40 -19.18
C THR A 62 26.62 71.57 -18.70
N THR A 63 25.75 72.15 -17.90
CA THR A 63 24.45 71.56 -17.53
C THR A 63 23.31 72.26 -18.25
N HIS A 64 22.26 71.52 -18.56
CA HIS A 64 21.01 72.02 -19.15
C HIS A 64 19.86 71.79 -18.18
N ALA A 65 19.35 72.89 -17.61
CA ALA A 65 18.13 72.90 -16.82
C ALA A 65 16.91 72.76 -17.75
N ARG A 66 15.95 71.90 -17.41
CA ARG A 66 14.79 71.63 -18.27
C ARG A 66 13.49 71.65 -17.46
N LYS A 67 12.40 72.15 -18.07
CA LYS A 67 11.11 72.33 -17.38
C LYS A 67 10.23 71.08 -17.35
N THR A 68 10.27 70.28 -18.41
CA THR A 68 9.37 69.12 -18.63
C THR A 68 10.10 67.79 -18.69
N LYS A 69 11.43 67.84 -18.60
CA LYS A 69 12.35 66.72 -18.73
C LYS A 69 13.38 66.89 -17.63
N ARG A 70 13.82 65.79 -17.00
CA ARG A 70 15.07 65.71 -16.23
C ARG A 70 16.23 66.54 -16.82
N ASP A 71 16.95 67.19 -15.94
CA ASP A 71 18.24 67.84 -16.18
C ASP A 71 19.30 66.87 -16.74
N GLY A 72 20.34 67.42 -17.36
CA GLY A 72 21.47 66.63 -17.85
C GLY A 72 22.71 67.47 -18.14
N PHE A 73 23.85 66.82 -18.18
CA PHE A 73 25.08 67.33 -18.77
C PHE A 73 24.94 67.43 -20.29
N ALA A 74 25.60 68.42 -20.88
CA ALA A 74 25.64 68.67 -22.31
C ALA A 74 27.02 69.18 -22.71
N HIS A 75 27.46 68.82 -23.91
CA HIS A 75 28.69 69.33 -24.49
C HIS A 75 28.50 70.78 -24.96
N LEU A 76 29.51 71.64 -24.74
CA LEU A 76 29.55 73.01 -25.25
C LEU A 76 29.97 73.09 -26.72
N GLY A 77 30.49 72.00 -27.27
CA GLY A 77 30.92 71.88 -28.67
C GLY A 77 30.33 70.65 -29.34
N ARG A 78 30.67 70.47 -30.62
CA ARG A 78 30.31 69.27 -31.37
C ARG A 78 31.13 68.09 -30.87
N VAL A 79 30.46 66.96 -30.64
CA VAL A 79 31.11 65.69 -30.31
C VAL A 79 31.25 64.80 -31.53
N ASP A 80 32.17 63.84 -31.46
CA ASP A 80 32.19 62.73 -32.39
C ASP A 80 31.00 61.80 -32.08
N ASP A 81 30.09 61.70 -33.05
CA ASP A 81 28.89 60.87 -32.98
C ASP A 81 29.22 59.38 -32.88
N ALA A 82 30.39 58.93 -33.37
CA ALA A 82 30.84 57.55 -33.25
C ALA A 82 31.22 57.20 -31.79
N LEU A 83 31.84 58.14 -31.08
CA LEU A 83 32.20 57.98 -29.66
C LEU A 83 30.98 58.12 -28.73
N HIS A 84 30.00 58.94 -29.12
CA HIS A 84 28.84 59.28 -28.29
C HIS A 84 27.53 58.67 -28.82
N CYS A 85 27.60 57.53 -29.50
CA CYS A 85 26.38 56.82 -29.87
C CYS A 85 25.60 56.46 -28.58
N ALA A 86 24.27 56.34 -28.70
CA ALA A 86 23.40 56.15 -27.53
C ALA A 86 23.79 54.92 -26.70
N GLU A 87 24.27 53.87 -27.36
CA GLU A 87 24.76 52.64 -26.72
C GLU A 87 26.02 52.88 -25.89
N SER A 88 27.04 53.54 -26.49
CA SER A 88 28.28 53.90 -25.79
C SER A 88 28.01 54.79 -24.58
N LEU A 89 27.11 55.77 -24.70
CA LEU A 89 26.75 56.64 -23.58
C LEU A 89 26.08 55.83 -22.46
N MET A 90 25.11 54.98 -22.78
CA MET A 90 24.39 54.17 -21.80
C MET A 90 25.29 53.17 -21.08
N HIS A 91 26.22 52.54 -21.82
CA HIS A 91 27.24 51.68 -21.24
C HIS A 91 28.06 52.45 -20.20
N GLN A 92 28.57 53.63 -20.56
CA GLN A 92 29.37 54.44 -19.62
C GLN A 92 28.57 54.93 -18.41
N GLN A 93 27.30 55.30 -18.57
CA GLN A 93 26.43 55.65 -17.44
C GLN A 93 26.20 54.45 -16.51
N ALA A 94 26.04 53.24 -17.06
CA ALA A 94 25.92 52.01 -16.29
C ALA A 94 27.19 51.68 -15.48
N LYS A 95 28.39 51.91 -16.03
CA LYS A 95 29.62 51.82 -15.23
C LYS A 95 29.62 52.84 -14.10
N ALA A 96 29.28 54.09 -14.41
CA ALA A 96 29.29 55.18 -13.44
C ALA A 96 28.33 54.95 -12.25
N VAL A 97 27.10 54.48 -12.51
CA VAL A 97 26.15 54.20 -11.43
C VAL A 97 26.61 53.05 -10.54
N ILE A 98 27.25 52.01 -11.12
CA ILE A 98 27.83 50.90 -10.35
C ILE A 98 28.99 51.38 -9.48
N VAL A 99 29.93 52.16 -10.04
CA VAL A 99 31.06 52.74 -9.29
C VAL A 99 30.55 53.61 -8.13
N SER A 100 29.58 54.49 -8.41
CA SER A 100 28.99 55.36 -7.40
C SER A 100 28.33 54.56 -6.28
N TRP A 101 27.53 53.55 -6.62
CA TRP A 101 26.88 52.67 -5.66
C TRP A 101 27.89 51.91 -4.80
N LEU A 102 28.90 51.29 -5.41
CA LEU A 102 29.92 50.53 -4.71
C LEU A 102 30.70 51.39 -3.72
N ARG A 103 31.14 52.58 -4.14
CA ARG A 103 31.89 53.50 -3.27
C ARG A 103 31.04 54.02 -2.11
N ALA A 104 29.78 54.34 -2.36
CA ALA A 104 28.87 54.80 -1.31
C ALA A 104 28.56 53.69 -0.29
N ARG A 105 28.33 52.46 -0.74
CA ARG A 105 27.92 51.35 0.12
C ARG A 105 29.08 50.65 0.81
N TYR A 106 30.25 50.62 0.16
CA TYR A 106 31.43 49.86 0.58
C TYR A 106 32.70 50.73 0.56
N PRO A 107 32.82 51.73 1.45
CA PRO A 107 33.96 52.67 1.45
C PRO A 107 35.32 52.01 1.75
N HIS A 108 35.33 50.75 2.20
CA HIS A 108 36.54 49.96 2.50
C HIS A 108 36.96 49.04 1.35
N VAL A 109 36.14 48.90 0.30
CA VAL A 109 36.43 48.07 -0.87
C VAL A 109 37.15 48.94 -1.91
N ARG A 110 38.23 48.42 -2.51
CA ARG A 110 38.91 49.10 -3.60
C ARG A 110 38.09 48.95 -4.87
N ILE A 111 37.72 50.07 -5.49
CA ILE A 111 36.86 50.12 -6.68
C ILE A 111 37.62 50.78 -7.83
N ASP A 112 37.94 49.99 -8.85
CA ASP A 112 38.76 50.40 -9.99
C ASP A 112 37.96 50.19 -11.30
N PRO A 113 37.42 51.26 -11.91
CA PRO A 113 36.78 51.15 -13.22
C PRO A 113 37.83 50.95 -14.33
N GLU A 114 37.52 50.07 -15.29
CA GLU A 114 38.33 49.83 -16.50
C GLU A 114 39.82 49.50 -16.23
N VAL A 115 40.14 48.90 -15.08
CA VAL A 115 41.51 48.52 -14.72
C VAL A 115 41.98 47.30 -15.51
N LEU A 116 43.24 47.33 -15.97
CA LEU A 116 43.89 46.17 -16.55
C LEU A 116 44.34 45.20 -15.45
N LEU A 117 43.76 44.01 -15.44
CA LEU A 117 44.11 42.92 -14.53
C LEU A 117 45.24 42.07 -15.12
N VAL A 118 46.00 41.43 -14.22
CA VAL A 118 47.05 40.40 -14.44
C VAL A 118 47.71 40.48 -15.83
N ASN A 119 48.86 41.14 -15.91
CA ASN A 119 49.65 41.31 -17.15
C ASN A 119 48.89 41.97 -18.32
N GLY A 120 47.74 42.61 -18.06
CA GLY A 120 46.96 43.31 -19.08
C GLY A 120 46.02 42.41 -19.88
N GLU A 121 45.75 41.19 -19.43
CA GLU A 121 44.95 40.22 -20.19
C GLU A 121 43.45 40.50 -20.16
N ARG A 122 42.96 41.11 -19.06
CA ARG A 122 41.53 41.36 -18.87
C ARG A 122 41.28 42.76 -18.33
N ARG A 123 40.22 43.38 -18.80
CA ARG A 123 39.71 44.67 -18.33
C ARG A 123 38.22 44.53 -18.04
N PRO A 124 37.80 44.28 -16.78
CA PRO A 124 36.40 44.39 -16.42
C PRO A 124 35.93 45.84 -16.54
N ASP A 125 34.63 46.03 -16.72
CA ASP A 125 34.06 47.38 -16.70
C ASP A 125 34.20 48.04 -15.32
N VAL A 126 33.95 47.29 -14.24
CA VAL A 126 34.24 47.72 -12.87
C VAL A 126 34.82 46.56 -12.07
N TYR A 127 36.02 46.74 -11.52
CA TYR A 127 36.64 45.80 -10.60
C TYR A 127 36.43 46.24 -9.16
N ALA A 128 36.11 45.29 -8.28
CA ALA A 128 35.96 45.51 -6.85
C ALA A 128 36.74 44.46 -6.06
N GLU A 129 37.58 44.91 -5.13
CA GLU A 129 38.38 44.03 -4.28
C GLU A 129 38.24 44.43 -2.82
N ASN A 130 37.85 43.48 -1.97
CA ASN A 130 37.87 43.68 -0.53
C ASN A 130 39.23 43.25 0.03
N PRO A 131 40.12 44.19 0.39
CA PRO A 131 41.48 43.84 0.85
C PRO A 131 41.49 43.06 2.17
N ALA A 132 40.43 43.15 2.98
CA ALA A 132 40.36 42.45 4.26
C ALA A 132 40.01 40.95 4.11
N THR A 133 39.22 40.61 3.09
CA THR A 133 38.79 39.21 2.85
C THR A 133 39.45 38.56 1.63
N GLY A 134 40.07 39.36 0.75
CA GLY A 134 40.58 38.91 -0.54
C GLY A 134 39.50 38.63 -1.59
N ASN A 135 38.23 38.94 -1.30
CA ASN A 135 37.14 38.72 -2.27
C ASN A 135 37.27 39.69 -3.44
N LYS A 136 37.20 39.16 -4.66
CA LYS A 136 37.33 39.90 -5.91
C LYS A 136 36.07 39.74 -6.74
N LEU A 137 35.56 40.84 -7.27
CA LEU A 137 34.42 40.86 -8.18
C LEU A 137 34.74 41.67 -9.43
N ALA A 138 34.20 41.22 -10.56
CA ALA A 138 34.24 41.91 -11.83
C ALA A 138 32.81 42.16 -12.32
N PHE A 139 32.40 43.42 -12.41
CA PHE A 139 31.15 43.76 -13.07
C PHE A 139 31.39 43.96 -14.56
N GLU A 140 30.54 43.35 -15.38
CA GLU A 140 30.56 43.46 -16.83
C GLU A 140 29.22 44.01 -17.32
N VAL A 141 29.26 45.17 -17.95
CA VAL A 141 28.08 45.85 -18.47
C VAL A 141 27.95 45.56 -19.96
N GLN A 142 26.83 44.96 -20.35
CA GLN A 142 26.62 44.52 -21.73
C GLN A 142 25.43 45.24 -22.37
N TYR A 143 25.72 46.13 -23.33
CA TYR A 143 24.74 46.74 -24.23
C TYR A 143 24.87 46.22 -25.67
N SER A 144 26.10 45.96 -26.13
CA SER A 144 26.38 45.42 -27.46
C SER A 144 26.13 43.92 -27.54
N ALA A 145 26.17 43.32 -28.73
CA ALA A 145 26.11 41.88 -28.86
C ALA A 145 27.40 41.23 -28.33
N LEU A 146 27.27 40.18 -27.52
CA LEU A 146 28.37 39.36 -27.03
C LEU A 146 28.10 37.92 -27.43
N THR A 147 29.12 37.22 -27.93
CA THR A 147 28.99 35.81 -28.32
C THR A 147 29.11 34.90 -27.08
N ILE A 148 28.47 33.73 -27.13
CA ILE A 148 28.60 32.71 -26.08
C ILE A 148 30.06 32.32 -25.85
N ALA A 149 30.81 32.08 -26.93
CA ALA A 149 32.22 31.70 -26.83
C ALA A 149 33.09 32.80 -26.18
N GLU A 150 32.78 34.07 -26.45
CA GLU A 150 33.50 35.18 -25.81
C GLU A 150 33.15 35.32 -24.33
N TRP A 151 31.88 35.11 -23.97
CA TRP A 151 31.43 35.04 -22.60
C TRP A 151 32.10 33.88 -21.84
N ASP A 152 32.04 32.66 -22.37
CA ASP A 152 32.65 31.47 -21.76
C ASP A 152 34.15 31.69 -21.49
N ARG A 153 34.86 32.28 -22.46
CA ARG A 153 36.28 32.64 -22.31
C ARG A 153 36.52 33.66 -21.20
N ARG A 154 35.65 34.66 -21.04
CA ARG A 154 35.77 35.69 -19.98
C ARG A 154 35.46 35.09 -18.62
N HIS A 155 34.35 34.36 -18.52
CA HIS A 155 33.90 33.70 -17.30
C HIS A 155 34.94 32.70 -16.79
N GLN A 156 35.48 31.84 -17.68
CA GLN A 156 36.55 30.91 -17.31
C GLN A 156 37.80 31.64 -16.83
N TRP A 157 38.21 32.71 -17.52
CA TRP A 157 39.36 33.50 -17.08
C TRP A 157 39.13 34.10 -15.69
N TYR A 158 37.94 34.62 -15.39
CA TYR A 158 37.62 35.13 -14.06
C TYR A 158 37.65 34.04 -12.98
N ALA A 159 37.06 32.87 -13.28
CA ALA A 159 37.07 31.73 -12.38
C ALA A 159 38.49 31.23 -12.07
N GLU A 160 39.37 31.15 -13.08
CA GLU A 160 40.79 30.76 -12.92
C GLU A 160 41.59 31.73 -12.05
N HIS A 161 41.10 32.96 -11.87
CA HIS A 161 41.74 34.01 -11.08
C HIS A 161 41.02 34.30 -9.76
N ASP A 162 40.09 33.43 -9.33
CA ASP A 162 39.26 33.61 -8.13
C ASP A 162 38.51 34.95 -8.12
N ILE A 163 37.98 35.37 -9.28
CA ILE A 163 37.17 36.57 -9.44
C ILE A 163 35.74 36.13 -9.76
N VAL A 164 34.76 36.62 -9.00
CA VAL A 164 33.34 36.41 -9.31
C VAL A 164 32.89 37.46 -10.31
N ASP A 165 32.47 37.05 -11.50
CA ASP A 165 31.92 37.96 -12.50
C ASP A 165 30.42 38.19 -12.30
N VAL A 166 29.97 39.42 -12.57
CA VAL A 166 28.58 39.88 -12.42
C VAL A 166 28.18 40.55 -13.72
N TRP A 167 27.32 39.88 -14.49
CA TRP A 167 26.89 40.36 -15.82
C TRP A 167 25.62 41.19 -15.75
N VAL A 168 25.73 42.48 -16.07
CA VAL A 168 24.63 43.44 -16.02
C VAL A 168 24.29 43.91 -17.43
N PHE A 169 23.09 43.59 -17.89
CA PHE A 169 22.62 43.91 -19.24
C PHE A 169 21.99 45.30 -19.31
N GLY A 170 22.07 45.93 -20.48
CA GLY A 170 21.41 47.19 -20.73
C GLY A 170 19.89 47.06 -20.77
N HIS A 171 19.16 47.93 -20.05
CA HIS A 171 17.69 47.98 -20.04
C HIS A 171 17.04 48.40 -21.38
N VAL A 172 17.83 48.63 -22.44
CA VAL A 172 17.38 49.01 -23.78
C VAL A 172 18.25 48.34 -24.84
N GLY A 173 17.77 48.35 -26.09
CA GLY A 173 18.50 47.81 -27.22
C GLY A 173 18.46 46.29 -27.31
N PRO A 174 19.47 45.65 -27.94
CA PRO A 174 19.41 44.23 -28.30
C PRO A 174 19.43 43.28 -27.11
N GLN A 175 19.89 43.75 -25.94
CA GLN A 175 19.96 42.99 -24.70
C GLN A 175 18.64 42.99 -23.91
N ARG A 176 17.68 43.83 -24.28
CA ARG A 176 16.32 43.81 -23.73
C ARG A 176 15.29 43.86 -24.85
N ARG A 177 14.95 42.69 -25.37
CA ARG A 177 13.87 42.54 -26.36
C ARG A 177 12.54 42.53 -25.64
N ARG A 178 11.63 43.41 -26.00
CA ARG A 178 10.28 43.39 -25.45
C ARG A 178 9.48 42.25 -26.09
N PRO A 179 8.74 41.46 -25.30
CA PRO A 179 7.84 40.47 -25.83
C PRO A 179 6.70 41.14 -26.62
N ARG A 180 6.08 40.38 -27.53
CA ARG A 180 4.90 40.85 -28.28
C ARG A 180 3.63 40.85 -27.43
N THR A 181 3.63 40.11 -26.32
CA THR A 181 2.52 39.98 -25.38
C THR A 181 2.83 40.76 -24.10
N LEU A 182 1.77 41.18 -23.38
CA LEU A 182 1.89 42.03 -22.18
C LEU A 182 2.25 41.27 -20.91
N ASP A 183 2.30 39.93 -20.94
CA ASP A 183 2.42 39.10 -19.74
C ASP A 183 3.87 38.91 -19.26
N THR A 184 4.86 39.38 -20.04
CA THR A 184 6.29 39.26 -19.72
C THR A 184 7.03 40.56 -20.00
N ASP A 185 8.18 40.75 -19.37
CA ASP A 185 8.92 42.02 -19.43
C ASP A 185 10.11 41.97 -20.40
N VAL A 186 10.67 40.77 -20.61
CA VAL A 186 11.81 40.56 -21.50
C VAL A 186 11.75 39.21 -22.21
N VAL A 187 12.21 39.20 -23.46
CA VAL A 187 12.58 38.00 -24.19
C VAL A 187 14.10 37.86 -24.17
N THR A 188 14.61 36.79 -23.58
CA THR A 188 16.05 36.50 -23.52
C THR A 188 16.62 36.22 -24.90
N ASN A 189 17.88 36.57 -25.10
CA ASN A 189 18.66 36.14 -26.27
C ASN A 189 19.45 34.86 -25.97
N ALA A 190 20.09 34.29 -27.00
CA ALA A 190 20.82 33.03 -26.88
C ALA A 190 21.96 33.08 -25.83
N LEU A 191 22.62 34.23 -25.65
CA LEU A 191 23.63 34.40 -24.62
C LEU A 191 22.99 34.35 -23.23
N GLN A 192 21.93 35.11 -22.99
CA GLN A 192 21.22 35.14 -21.72
C GLN A 192 20.64 33.76 -21.35
N GLU A 193 20.07 33.05 -22.33
CA GLU A 193 19.65 31.65 -22.17
C GLU A 193 20.81 30.75 -21.75
N HIS A 194 22.00 30.91 -22.35
CA HIS A 194 23.21 30.17 -22.00
C HIS A 194 23.68 30.45 -20.57
N LEU A 195 23.70 31.72 -20.15
CA LEU A 195 24.04 32.10 -18.76
C LEU A 195 23.10 31.43 -17.76
N LEU A 196 21.78 31.48 -17.99
CA LEU A 196 20.80 30.83 -17.12
C LEU A 196 21.01 29.32 -17.03
N ALA A 197 21.33 28.67 -18.16
CA ALA A 197 21.63 27.23 -18.17
C ALA A 197 22.93 26.88 -17.42
N LYS A 198 23.86 27.83 -17.26
CA LYS A 198 25.05 27.70 -16.42
C LYS A 198 24.78 28.00 -14.94
N GLY A 199 23.57 28.40 -14.59
CA GLY A 199 23.19 28.79 -13.24
C GLY A 199 23.57 30.22 -12.88
N GLU A 200 23.96 31.02 -13.87
CA GLU A 200 24.26 32.44 -13.67
C GLU A 200 22.99 33.26 -13.53
N LEU A 201 23.10 34.33 -12.76
CA LEU A 201 22.03 35.30 -12.59
C LEU A 201 22.14 36.40 -13.65
N LEU A 202 21.00 36.89 -14.10
CA LEU A 202 20.93 38.02 -15.03
C LEU A 202 20.40 39.24 -14.29
N TRP A 203 20.89 40.42 -14.66
CA TRP A 203 20.33 41.70 -14.20
C TRP A 203 20.25 42.68 -15.35
N TRP A 204 19.31 43.62 -15.29
CA TRP A 204 19.24 44.74 -16.24
C TRP A 204 19.30 46.07 -15.51
N VAL A 205 20.17 46.97 -15.95
CA VAL A 205 20.37 48.28 -15.30
C VAL A 205 19.77 49.41 -16.11
N GLU A 206 18.99 50.25 -15.44
CA GLU A 206 18.65 51.60 -15.87
C GLU A 206 19.55 52.57 -15.08
N PRO A 207 20.56 53.18 -15.71
CA PRO A 207 21.60 53.89 -14.99
C PRO A 207 21.25 55.34 -14.63
N THR A 208 20.18 55.90 -15.20
CA THR A 208 19.79 57.30 -15.00
C THR A 208 19.05 57.49 -13.67
N ALA A 209 18.25 56.50 -13.29
CA ALA A 209 17.47 56.40 -12.06
C ALA A 209 18.09 55.41 -11.07
N GLY A 210 19.15 54.68 -11.47
CA GLY A 210 19.82 53.71 -10.61
C GLY A 210 18.91 52.54 -10.25
N ILE A 211 18.18 52.01 -11.23
CA ILE A 211 17.27 50.89 -11.06
C ILE A 211 17.94 49.61 -11.58
N ILE A 212 17.76 48.52 -10.83
CA ILE A 212 18.16 47.17 -11.24
C ILE A 212 16.91 46.30 -11.36
N ALA A 213 16.80 45.58 -12.48
CA ALA A 213 15.74 44.59 -12.70
C ALA A 213 16.30 43.19 -12.46
N THR A 214 15.61 42.43 -11.61
CA THR A 214 15.91 41.02 -11.34
C THR A 214 14.86 40.16 -12.02
N PRO A 215 15.24 39.23 -12.91
CA PRO A 215 14.30 38.36 -13.59
C PRO A 215 13.70 37.32 -12.64
N TYR A 216 12.44 36.98 -12.87
CA TYR A 216 11.77 35.85 -12.27
C TYR A 216 10.85 35.16 -13.25
N MET A 217 10.45 33.95 -12.88
CA MET A 217 9.35 33.23 -13.50
C MET A 217 8.28 32.92 -12.46
N THR A 218 7.01 32.97 -12.86
CA THR A 218 5.91 32.48 -12.02
C THR A 218 5.86 30.95 -12.14
N ALA A 219 6.15 30.26 -11.05
CA ALA A 219 6.07 28.81 -10.94
C ALA A 219 4.80 28.42 -10.18
N PHE A 220 4.25 27.25 -10.51
CA PHE A 220 3.12 26.64 -9.79
C PHE A 220 3.59 25.32 -9.16
N ASP A 221 3.28 25.14 -7.89
CA ASP A 221 3.55 23.90 -7.17
C ASP A 221 2.28 23.04 -7.06
N GLU A 222 2.25 21.92 -7.77
CA GLU A 222 1.07 21.02 -7.79
C GLU A 222 0.76 20.40 -6.43
N THR A 223 1.79 20.17 -5.59
CA THR A 223 1.61 19.55 -4.26
C THR A 223 0.85 20.47 -3.31
N THR A 224 1.16 21.77 -3.35
CA THR A 224 0.59 22.75 -2.43
C THR A 224 -0.48 23.64 -3.07
N GLY A 225 -0.63 23.59 -4.40
CA GLY A 225 -1.57 24.42 -5.16
C GLY A 225 -1.20 25.92 -5.19
N HIS A 226 0.06 26.26 -4.88
CA HIS A 226 0.49 27.66 -4.76
C HIS A 226 1.32 28.11 -5.96
N THR A 227 1.08 29.35 -6.40
CA THR A 227 1.97 30.07 -7.30
C THR A 227 3.01 30.87 -6.52
N TYR A 228 4.22 30.98 -7.05
CA TYR A 228 5.31 31.73 -6.45
C TYR A 228 6.28 32.24 -7.52
N ASN A 229 7.02 33.30 -7.21
CA ASN A 229 8.08 33.80 -8.06
C ASN A 229 9.35 33.01 -7.78
N ALA A 230 9.93 32.42 -8.82
CA ALA A 230 11.14 31.65 -8.76
C ALA A 230 12.22 32.28 -9.63
N LEU A 231 13.48 32.05 -9.25
CA LEU A 231 14.61 32.30 -10.13
C LEU A 231 14.46 31.50 -11.44
N PRO A 232 14.74 32.10 -12.60
CA PRO A 232 14.84 31.35 -13.84
C PRO A 232 16.06 30.42 -13.76
N ARG A 233 15.84 29.11 -13.78
CA ARG A 233 16.91 28.09 -13.78
C ARG A 233 16.94 27.25 -15.05
N GLU A 234 15.95 27.42 -15.91
CA GLU A 234 15.79 26.67 -17.15
C GLU A 234 15.91 27.60 -18.34
N HIS A 235 16.16 27.03 -19.52
CA HIS A 235 16.04 27.75 -20.79
C HIS A 235 14.60 28.24 -20.97
N ARG A 236 14.34 29.47 -20.53
CA ARG A 236 13.09 30.19 -20.70
C ARG A 236 13.36 31.45 -21.50
N ARG A 237 12.56 31.63 -22.54
CA ARG A 237 12.62 32.81 -23.39
C ARG A 237 11.99 34.02 -22.75
N ASP A 238 10.86 33.84 -22.09
CA ASP A 238 10.06 34.97 -21.61
C ASP A 238 10.17 35.05 -20.08
N LEU A 239 10.61 36.20 -19.58
CA LEU A 239 10.83 36.46 -18.15
C LEU A 239 10.10 37.73 -17.72
N SER A 240 9.69 37.75 -16.46
CA SER A 240 9.18 38.96 -15.79
C SER A 240 10.28 39.58 -14.94
N PHE A 241 10.17 40.86 -14.62
CA PHE A 241 11.13 41.58 -13.80
C PHE A 241 10.54 42.05 -12.48
N GLU A 242 11.37 41.99 -11.46
CA GLU A 242 11.17 42.76 -10.25
C GLU A 242 12.20 43.88 -10.19
N LEU A 243 11.70 45.12 -10.13
CA LEU A 243 12.50 46.33 -10.08
C LEU A 243 12.88 46.66 -8.64
N SER A 244 14.12 47.10 -8.43
CA SER A 244 14.61 47.60 -7.13
C SER A 244 15.59 48.73 -7.37
N ALA A 245 15.75 49.63 -6.40
CA ALA A 245 16.84 50.60 -6.47
C ALA A 245 18.19 49.88 -6.31
N LEU A 246 19.18 50.23 -7.12
CA LEU A 246 20.53 49.67 -7.01
C LEU A 246 21.13 49.90 -5.61
N ALA A 247 20.80 51.04 -4.99
CA ALA A 247 21.20 51.38 -3.63
C ALA A 247 20.72 50.37 -2.55
N GLU A 248 19.64 49.63 -2.82
CA GLU A 248 19.12 48.59 -1.92
C GLU A 248 19.80 47.23 -2.14
N SER A 249 20.63 47.10 -3.17
CA SER A 249 21.37 45.88 -3.49
C SER A 249 22.66 45.78 -2.68
N TRP A 250 23.20 44.57 -2.55
CA TRP A 250 24.43 44.33 -1.80
C TRP A 250 25.32 43.24 -2.41
N LEU A 251 26.59 43.28 -2.04
CA LEU A 251 27.58 42.27 -2.33
C LEU A 251 27.56 41.13 -1.31
N THR A 252 27.88 39.94 -1.80
CA THR A 252 28.15 38.72 -1.02
C THR A 252 29.46 38.11 -1.52
N ALA A 253 30.00 37.13 -0.78
CA ALA A 253 31.15 36.36 -1.25
C ALA A 253 30.88 35.61 -2.57
N LYS A 254 29.61 35.41 -2.93
CA LYS A 254 29.17 34.73 -4.16
C LYS A 254 28.68 35.70 -5.25
N GLY A 255 28.95 37.00 -5.11
CA GLY A 255 28.55 37.99 -6.12
C GLY A 255 27.49 38.97 -5.61
N PHE A 256 26.62 39.42 -6.52
CA PHE A 256 25.67 40.50 -6.32
C PHE A 256 24.26 39.99 -5.96
N ARG A 257 23.56 40.68 -5.05
CA ARG A 257 22.21 40.32 -4.59
C ARG A 257 21.29 41.55 -4.57
N THR A 258 20.01 41.32 -4.88
CA THR A 258 18.95 42.33 -4.88
C THR A 258 17.85 41.96 -3.87
N PRO A 259 17.02 42.92 -3.42
CA PRO A 259 15.87 42.62 -2.57
C PRO A 259 14.91 41.58 -3.17
N ALA A 260 14.73 41.61 -4.49
CA ALA A 260 13.93 40.65 -5.23
C ALA A 260 14.42 39.21 -5.04
N LEU A 261 15.74 39.03 -5.08
CA LEU A 261 16.36 37.72 -4.93
C LEU A 261 16.17 37.13 -3.53
N ILE A 262 16.21 37.96 -2.47
CA ILE A 262 15.85 37.51 -1.11
C ILE A 262 14.40 37.00 -1.10
N ARG A 263 13.46 37.76 -1.67
CA ARG A 263 12.05 37.35 -1.67
C ARG A 263 11.83 36.03 -2.40
N MET A 264 12.57 35.78 -3.48
CA MET A 264 12.52 34.51 -4.22
C MET A 264 13.13 33.36 -3.41
N ASP A 265 14.25 33.59 -2.72
CA ASP A 265 14.87 32.60 -1.82
C ASP A 265 13.91 32.27 -0.65
N GLU A 266 13.34 33.28 0.00
CA GLU A 266 12.32 33.11 1.06
C GLU A 266 11.07 32.38 0.56
N ALA A 267 10.59 32.69 -0.64
CA ALA A 267 9.46 31.99 -1.24
C ALA A 267 9.78 30.51 -1.50
N ALA A 268 11.00 30.19 -1.96
CA ALA A 268 11.46 28.83 -2.16
C ALA A 268 11.58 28.05 -0.84
N GLU A 269 12.08 28.68 0.22
CA GLU A 269 12.14 28.11 1.57
C GLU A 269 10.74 27.85 2.13
N GLN A 270 9.82 28.82 2.03
CA GLN A 270 8.43 28.66 2.44
C GLN A 270 7.74 27.53 1.69
N LEU A 271 7.99 27.40 0.38
CA LEU A 271 7.44 26.31 -0.41
C LEU A 271 7.97 24.95 0.05
N THR A 272 9.27 24.85 0.33
CA THR A 272 9.88 23.62 0.85
C THR A 272 9.24 23.21 2.17
N ALA A 273 9.03 24.16 3.08
CA ALA A 273 8.32 23.93 4.34
C ALA A 273 6.87 23.48 4.13
N ARG A 274 6.14 24.09 3.17
CA ARG A 274 4.76 23.67 2.83
C ARG A 274 4.70 22.27 2.24
N ARG A 275 5.63 21.91 1.34
CA ARG A 275 5.74 20.55 0.78
C ARG A 275 5.99 19.52 1.87
N GLU A 276 6.89 19.81 2.81
CA GLU A 276 7.14 18.92 3.93
C GLU A 276 5.91 18.76 4.83
N HIS A 277 5.21 19.86 5.13
CA HIS A 277 3.96 19.81 5.88
C HIS A 277 2.88 18.99 5.16
N ALA A 278 2.69 19.20 3.85
CA ALA A 278 1.75 18.44 3.03
C ALA A 278 2.09 16.94 3.01
N ARG A 279 3.38 16.60 2.90
CA ARG A 279 3.86 15.21 2.97
C ARG A 279 3.54 14.56 4.32
N ARG A 280 3.84 15.25 5.44
CA ARG A 280 3.54 14.76 6.79
C ARG A 280 2.02 14.58 7.00
N ALA A 281 1.20 15.49 6.47
CA ALA A 281 -0.25 15.39 6.55
C ALA A 281 -0.78 14.18 5.75
N TYR A 282 -0.23 13.93 4.57
CA TYR A 282 -0.54 12.76 3.74
C TYR A 282 -0.15 11.45 4.43
N GLU A 283 1.08 11.35 4.95
CA GLU A 283 1.56 10.18 5.69
C GLU A 283 0.68 9.89 6.92
N ALA A 284 0.28 10.93 7.66
CA ALA A 284 -0.63 10.78 8.78
C ALA A 284 -2.03 10.29 8.36
N ASP A 285 -2.53 10.69 7.18
CA ASP A 285 -3.81 10.21 6.66
C ASP A 285 -3.75 8.74 6.26
N VAL A 286 -2.69 8.34 5.56
CA VAL A 286 -2.44 6.94 5.20
C VAL A 286 -2.37 6.07 6.46
N ALA A 287 -1.64 6.52 7.50
CA ALA A 287 -1.56 5.80 8.77
C ALA A 287 -2.93 5.68 9.47
N ARG A 288 -3.76 6.73 9.46
CA ARG A 288 -5.13 6.68 10.01
C ARG A 288 -6.02 5.67 9.25
N ARG A 289 -5.91 5.61 7.93
CA ARG A 289 -6.67 4.65 7.11
C ARG A 289 -6.23 3.21 7.42
N GLN A 290 -4.93 2.96 7.47
CA GLN A 290 -4.39 1.64 7.82
C GLN A 290 -4.82 1.20 9.22
N GLU A 291 -4.82 2.10 10.20
CA GLU A 291 -5.30 1.79 11.54
C GLU A 291 -6.80 1.52 11.58
N SER A 292 -7.60 2.31 10.87
CA SER A 292 -9.03 2.09 10.73
C SER A 292 -9.34 0.73 10.09
N GLU A 293 -8.63 0.37 9.02
CA GLU A 293 -8.73 -0.93 8.37
C GLU A 293 -8.32 -2.07 9.31
N ARG A 294 -7.21 -1.91 10.06
CA ARG A 294 -6.75 -2.89 11.05
C ARG A 294 -7.79 -3.11 12.15
N LEU A 295 -8.38 -2.04 12.67
CA LEU A 295 -9.45 -2.11 13.67
C LEU A 295 -10.72 -2.74 13.08
N ALA A 296 -11.07 -2.43 11.84
CA ALA A 296 -12.21 -3.03 11.14
C ALA A 296 -12.01 -4.55 10.95
N LEU A 297 -10.83 -4.98 10.49
CA LEU A 297 -10.47 -6.39 10.37
C LEU A 297 -10.48 -7.11 11.72
N SER A 298 -9.95 -6.47 12.77
CA SER A 298 -10.00 -7.02 14.14
C SER A 298 -11.44 -7.19 14.63
N LYS A 299 -12.31 -6.20 14.41
CA LYS A 299 -13.73 -6.27 14.78
C LYS A 299 -14.47 -7.36 13.98
N ALA A 300 -14.20 -7.47 12.68
CA ALA A 300 -14.77 -8.50 11.83
C ALA A 300 -14.37 -9.91 12.31
N ARG A 301 -13.10 -10.11 12.68
CA ARG A 301 -12.63 -11.37 13.25
C ARG A 301 -13.34 -11.73 14.55
N VAL A 302 -13.46 -10.78 15.48
CA VAL A 302 -14.19 -11.02 16.76
C VAL A 302 -15.66 -11.34 16.51
N ALA A 303 -16.31 -10.65 15.56
CA ALA A 303 -17.69 -10.91 15.19
C ALA A 303 -17.86 -12.31 14.58
N GLN A 304 -16.94 -12.72 13.70
CA GLN A 304 -16.93 -14.06 13.09
C GLN A 304 -16.70 -15.15 14.14
N GLU A 305 -15.77 -14.94 15.08
CA GLU A 305 -15.53 -15.87 16.19
C GLU A 305 -16.76 -15.98 17.11
N ALA A 306 -17.45 -14.87 17.38
CA ALA A 306 -18.68 -14.85 18.17
C ALA A 306 -19.87 -15.53 17.45
N GLU A 307 -19.99 -15.34 16.14
CA GLU A 307 -20.97 -16.06 15.31
C GLU A 307 -20.67 -17.56 15.29
N ALA A 308 -19.43 -17.95 15.01
CA ALA A 308 -19.00 -19.35 15.04
C ALA A 308 -19.20 -20.00 16.42
N ARG A 309 -19.09 -19.24 17.52
CA ARG A 309 -19.44 -19.71 18.86
C ARG A 309 -20.95 -19.92 19.01
N ARG A 310 -21.77 -18.96 18.60
CA ARG A 310 -23.24 -19.08 18.61
C ARG A 310 -23.73 -20.26 17.77
N THR A 311 -23.15 -20.46 16.59
CA THR A 311 -23.48 -21.62 15.74
C THR A 311 -23.12 -22.94 16.41
N ARG A 312 -21.96 -23.01 17.09
CA ARG A 312 -21.57 -24.19 17.88
C ARG A 312 -22.52 -24.45 19.04
N GLU A 313 -22.83 -23.42 19.85
CA GLU A 313 -23.78 -23.51 20.96
C GLU A 313 -25.18 -23.95 20.49
N GLN A 314 -25.65 -23.43 19.35
CA GLN A 314 -26.92 -23.85 18.75
C GLN A 314 -26.88 -25.32 18.28
N ALA A 315 -25.79 -25.75 17.67
CA ALA A 315 -25.64 -27.14 17.22
C ALA A 315 -25.60 -28.11 18.41
N GLU A 316 -24.85 -27.76 19.46
CA GLU A 316 -24.79 -28.52 20.72
C GLU A 316 -26.16 -28.57 21.41
N ALA A 317 -26.90 -27.46 21.46
CA ALA A 317 -28.25 -27.42 22.03
C ALA A 317 -29.25 -28.28 21.23
N LEU A 318 -29.17 -28.26 19.90
CA LEU A 318 -30.00 -29.08 19.03
C LEU A 318 -29.72 -30.57 19.23
N GLU A 319 -28.44 -30.95 19.30
CA GLU A 319 -28.03 -32.33 19.56
C GLU A 319 -28.47 -32.79 20.96
N ALA A 320 -28.31 -31.95 21.99
CA ALA A 320 -28.80 -32.23 23.33
C ALA A 320 -30.33 -32.40 23.39
N ALA A 321 -31.07 -31.55 22.66
CA ALA A 321 -32.53 -31.67 22.55
C ALA A 321 -32.92 -32.98 21.86
N ARG A 322 -32.22 -33.37 20.80
CA ARG A 322 -32.43 -34.64 20.10
C ARG A 322 -32.17 -35.84 21.03
N GLN A 323 -31.07 -35.82 21.78
CA GLN A 323 -30.76 -36.86 22.76
C GLN A 323 -31.82 -36.93 23.88
N ALA A 324 -32.31 -35.79 24.36
CA ALA A 324 -33.38 -35.75 25.35
C ALA A 324 -34.70 -36.32 24.80
N GLN A 325 -35.03 -36.02 23.54
CA GLN A 325 -36.18 -36.62 22.87
C GLN A 325 -36.02 -38.14 22.74
N GLU A 326 -34.87 -38.63 22.24
CA GLU A 326 -34.57 -40.07 22.15
C GLU A 326 -34.66 -40.75 23.52
N GLN A 327 -34.18 -40.12 24.60
CA GLN A 327 -34.32 -40.63 25.97
C GLN A 327 -35.77 -40.65 26.45
N SER A 328 -36.57 -39.66 26.08
CA SER A 328 -37.99 -39.59 26.43
C SER A 328 -38.79 -40.69 25.72
N GLU A 329 -38.48 -40.94 24.45
CA GLU A 329 -39.07 -42.00 23.65
C GLU A 329 -38.67 -43.37 24.19
N ARG A 330 -37.39 -43.57 24.59
CA ARG A 330 -36.95 -44.79 25.28
C ARG A 330 -37.69 -45.00 26.59
N ARG A 331 -37.79 -43.99 27.46
CA ARG A 331 -38.53 -44.09 28.74
C ARG A 331 -40.01 -44.41 28.51
N ARG A 332 -40.61 -43.83 27.48
CA ARG A 332 -42.00 -44.13 27.10
C ARG A 332 -42.14 -45.57 26.62
N ALA A 333 -41.24 -46.03 25.75
CA ALA A 333 -41.22 -47.41 25.28
C ALA A 333 -41.01 -48.43 26.42
N GLU A 334 -40.13 -48.14 27.38
CA GLU A 334 -39.93 -48.95 28.58
C GLU A 334 -41.19 -49.00 29.46
N LEU A 335 -41.88 -47.87 29.61
CA LEU A 335 -43.14 -47.80 30.36
C LEU A 335 -44.24 -48.60 29.66
N ASP A 336 -44.36 -48.47 28.35
CA ASP A 336 -45.32 -49.20 27.51
C ASP A 336 -45.04 -50.71 27.55
N ASP A 337 -43.77 -51.14 27.45
CA ASP A 337 -43.36 -52.55 27.60
C ASP A 337 -43.67 -53.07 29.00
N ARG A 338 -43.42 -52.29 30.05
CA ARG A 338 -43.77 -52.67 31.42
C ARG A 338 -45.28 -52.81 31.61
N LEU A 339 -46.07 -51.86 31.12
CA LEU A 339 -47.53 -51.91 31.18
C LEU A 339 -48.07 -53.09 30.36
N TRP A 340 -47.47 -53.38 29.20
CA TRP A 340 -47.80 -54.54 28.40
C TRP A 340 -47.51 -55.84 29.15
N ARG A 341 -46.36 -55.97 29.82
CA ARG A 341 -46.02 -57.14 30.66
C ARG A 341 -46.94 -57.28 31.87
N GLU A 342 -47.26 -56.19 32.56
CA GLU A 342 -48.20 -56.21 33.70
C GLU A 342 -49.62 -56.57 33.26
N ALA A 343 -50.06 -56.13 32.06
CA ALA A 343 -51.33 -56.52 31.48
C ALA A 343 -51.33 -58.01 31.09
N LEU A 344 -50.26 -58.50 30.45
CA LEU A 344 -50.09 -59.90 30.07
C LEU A 344 -50.12 -60.83 31.30
N MET A 345 -49.47 -60.43 32.40
CA MET A 345 -49.44 -61.19 33.65
C MET A 345 -50.80 -61.24 34.38
N ARG A 346 -51.73 -60.34 34.07
CA ARG A 346 -53.08 -60.32 34.67
C ARG A 346 -54.12 -61.14 33.90
N THR A 347 -53.84 -61.50 32.65
CA THR A 347 -54.76 -62.29 31.79
C THR A 347 -54.38 -63.76 31.65
N ILE A 348 -53.22 -64.19 32.14
CA ILE A 348 -52.84 -65.62 32.13
C ILE A 348 -53.58 -66.35 33.25
N THR A 349 -54.59 -67.14 32.89
CA THR A 349 -55.17 -68.14 33.80
C THR A 349 -54.35 -69.42 33.79
N PRO A 350 -54.46 -70.32 34.79
CA PRO A 350 -53.74 -71.61 34.79
C PRO A 350 -54.06 -72.52 33.59
N ALA A 351 -55.06 -72.20 32.76
CA ALA A 351 -55.33 -72.89 31.50
C ALA A 351 -54.44 -72.43 30.34
N ASP A 352 -53.82 -71.26 30.46
CA ASP A 352 -52.94 -70.64 29.46
C ASP A 352 -51.45 -70.88 29.73
N THR A 353 -51.11 -71.67 30.76
CA THR A 353 -49.76 -72.16 30.98
C THR A 353 -49.49 -73.34 30.05
N LEU A 354 -48.25 -73.40 29.56
CA LEU A 354 -47.74 -74.40 28.61
C LEU A 354 -47.98 -75.86 29.03
N ASP A 355 -48.11 -76.12 30.33
CA ASP A 355 -48.45 -77.43 30.90
C ASP A 355 -49.95 -77.79 30.75
N GLY A 356 -50.85 -76.81 30.83
CA GLY A 356 -52.30 -77.00 30.62
C GLY A 356 -52.64 -77.29 29.15
N ALA A 357 -51.93 -76.63 28.22
CA ALA A 357 -52.07 -76.87 26.77
C ALA A 357 -51.50 -78.24 26.34
N TRP A 358 -50.44 -78.73 26.98
CA TRP A 358 -49.93 -80.09 26.75
C TRP A 358 -50.90 -81.16 27.25
N ALA A 359 -51.45 -80.98 28.44
CA ALA A 359 -52.36 -81.93 29.07
C ALA A 359 -53.65 -82.17 28.28
N SER A 360 -54.09 -81.18 27.50
CA SER A 360 -55.31 -81.24 26.70
C SER A 360 -55.08 -81.52 25.21
N SER A 361 -53.83 -81.71 24.76
CA SER A 361 -53.53 -81.83 23.33
C SER A 361 -53.88 -83.18 22.73
N GLU A 362 -54.36 -83.18 21.48
CA GLU A 362 -54.63 -84.40 20.71
C GLU A 362 -53.36 -85.25 20.50
N VAL A 363 -52.20 -84.59 20.39
CA VAL A 363 -50.89 -85.24 20.23
C VAL A 363 -50.53 -86.09 21.46
N ARG A 364 -50.79 -85.59 22.67
CA ARG A 364 -50.60 -86.38 23.91
C ARG A 364 -51.54 -87.57 23.95
N HIS A 365 -52.83 -87.36 23.63
CA HIS A 365 -53.81 -88.44 23.56
C HIS A 365 -53.44 -89.50 22.51
N GLU A 366 -52.90 -89.11 21.35
CA GLU A 366 -52.48 -90.05 20.30
C GLU A 366 -51.25 -90.87 20.75
N ILE A 367 -50.33 -90.28 21.53
CA ILE A 367 -49.20 -91.01 22.13
C ILE A 367 -49.66 -91.96 23.24
N GLU A 368 -50.52 -91.50 24.16
CA GLU A 368 -51.09 -92.35 25.20
C GLU A 368 -51.89 -93.50 24.60
N PHE A 369 -52.61 -93.25 23.50
CA PHE A 369 -53.34 -94.29 22.75
C PHE A 369 -52.41 -95.34 22.14
N ILE A 370 -51.27 -94.92 21.56
CA ILE A 370 -50.31 -95.84 20.93
C ILE A 370 -49.50 -96.64 21.97
N PHE A 371 -49.16 -96.04 23.10
CA PHE A 371 -48.21 -96.61 24.08
C PHE A 371 -48.84 -97.00 25.43
N GLY A 372 -50.15 -96.79 25.61
CA GLY A 372 -50.89 -97.05 26.85
C GLY A 372 -50.67 -96.01 27.97
N SER A 373 -49.61 -95.21 27.87
CA SER A 373 -49.28 -94.06 28.72
C SER A 373 -48.27 -93.18 27.98
N VAL A 374 -48.03 -91.94 28.42
CA VAL A 374 -46.91 -91.14 27.87
C VAL A 374 -45.61 -91.75 28.36
N PRO A 375 -44.72 -92.23 27.47
CA PRO A 375 -43.45 -92.82 27.89
C PRO A 375 -42.57 -91.81 28.63
N GLU A 376 -41.94 -92.21 29.75
CA GLU A 376 -41.09 -91.31 30.56
C GLU A 376 -39.97 -90.63 29.76
N TRP A 377 -39.46 -91.27 28.71
CA TRP A 377 -38.39 -90.70 27.89
C TRP A 377 -38.82 -89.53 26.99
N LEU A 378 -40.13 -89.22 26.90
CA LEU A 378 -40.64 -87.98 26.30
C LEU A 378 -40.53 -86.79 27.26
N PHE A 379 -40.29 -87.03 28.54
CA PHE A 379 -39.99 -85.99 29.54
C PHE A 379 -38.49 -85.92 29.76
N VAL A 380 -37.75 -85.45 28.75
CA VAL A 380 -36.35 -85.10 28.95
C VAL A 380 -36.29 -83.67 29.47
N ASP A 381 -35.77 -83.48 30.68
CA ASP A 381 -35.56 -82.15 31.25
C ASP A 381 -34.34 -81.49 30.57
N TYR A 382 -34.62 -80.53 29.68
CA TYR A 382 -33.61 -79.74 28.97
C TYR A 382 -33.46 -78.31 29.53
N SER A 383 -33.99 -78.03 30.72
CA SER A 383 -33.85 -76.72 31.38
C SER A 383 -32.39 -76.28 31.57
N ALA A 384 -31.44 -77.22 31.51
CA ALA A 384 -30.00 -76.96 31.60
C ALA A 384 -29.33 -76.50 30.29
N VAL A 385 -29.96 -76.64 29.11
CA VAL A 385 -29.30 -76.40 27.81
C VAL A 385 -29.95 -75.28 27.00
N VAL A 386 -31.26 -75.05 27.14
CA VAL A 386 -31.98 -73.99 26.42
C VAL A 386 -32.97 -73.29 27.36
N PRO A 387 -32.88 -71.96 27.55
CA PRO A 387 -33.87 -71.23 28.33
C PRO A 387 -35.27 -71.38 27.70
N GLU A 388 -36.28 -71.70 28.52
CA GLU A 388 -37.69 -71.86 28.09
C GLU A 388 -38.22 -70.68 27.26
N SER A 389 -37.69 -69.48 27.50
CA SER A 389 -38.07 -68.26 26.78
C SER A 389 -37.72 -68.26 25.28
N ALA A 390 -36.80 -69.13 24.83
CA ALA A 390 -36.36 -69.18 23.44
C ALA A 390 -37.25 -70.05 22.53
N LEU A 391 -38.10 -70.94 23.09
CA LEU A 391 -38.82 -71.95 22.31
C LEU A 391 -40.32 -71.68 22.13
N GLY A 392 -40.94 -70.83 22.97
CA GLY A 392 -42.33 -70.37 22.81
C GLY A 392 -43.43 -71.45 22.76
N ILE A 393 -43.08 -72.73 22.93
CA ILE A 393 -43.93 -73.93 22.89
C ILE A 393 -43.37 -74.93 23.89
N SER A 394 -44.22 -75.77 24.52
CA SER A 394 -43.78 -76.64 25.61
C SER A 394 -42.89 -77.74 25.03
N HIS A 395 -41.80 -78.02 25.74
CA HIS A 395 -40.79 -78.99 25.35
C HIS A 395 -41.37 -80.37 24.93
N PRO A 396 -42.47 -80.89 25.53
CA PRO A 396 -43.08 -82.15 25.10
C PRO A 396 -43.81 -82.07 23.74
N HIS A 397 -44.30 -80.89 23.34
CA HIS A 397 -45.25 -80.75 22.21
C HIS A 397 -44.59 -80.97 20.85
N TRP A 398 -43.43 -80.36 20.61
CA TRP A 398 -42.73 -80.51 19.33
C TRP A 398 -42.04 -81.87 19.22
N GLN A 399 -41.56 -82.44 20.34
CA GLN A 399 -40.96 -83.78 20.38
C GLN A 399 -41.99 -84.87 20.05
N ALA A 400 -43.20 -84.73 20.58
CA ALA A 400 -44.32 -85.60 20.28
C ALA A 400 -44.80 -85.50 18.82
N ALA A 401 -44.91 -84.27 18.28
CA ALA A 401 -45.27 -84.05 16.88
C ALA A 401 -44.20 -84.59 15.91
N ALA A 402 -42.92 -84.37 16.22
CA ALA A 402 -41.77 -84.91 15.49
C ALA A 402 -41.78 -86.45 15.46
N PHE A 403 -42.06 -87.06 16.61
CA PHE A 403 -42.09 -88.50 16.77
C PHE A 403 -43.28 -89.16 16.04
N LEU A 404 -44.49 -88.59 16.14
CA LEU A 404 -45.67 -89.06 15.42
C LEU A 404 -45.52 -88.95 13.90
N TYR A 405 -44.88 -87.87 13.41
CA TYR A 405 -44.58 -87.71 11.98
C TYR A 405 -43.61 -88.80 11.48
N ALA A 406 -42.56 -89.10 12.24
CA ALA A 406 -41.62 -90.18 11.93
C ALA A 406 -42.29 -91.57 11.95
N LEU A 407 -43.21 -91.81 12.91
CA LEU A 407 -43.94 -93.07 13.04
C LEU A 407 -44.93 -93.30 11.88
N LYS A 408 -45.77 -92.30 11.56
CA LYS A 408 -46.79 -92.37 10.49
C LYS A 408 -46.20 -92.62 9.10
N ARG A 409 -44.93 -92.24 8.87
CA ARG A 409 -44.24 -92.49 7.60
C ARG A 409 -43.56 -93.86 7.53
N SER A 410 -43.18 -94.43 8.68
CA SER A 410 -42.57 -95.77 8.76
C SER A 410 -43.57 -96.91 8.54
N THR A 411 -44.86 -96.69 8.77
CA THR A 411 -45.93 -97.70 8.65
C THR A 411 -46.52 -97.85 7.24
N ARG A 412 -46.12 -97.01 6.27
CA ARG A 412 -46.64 -97.03 4.88
C ARG A 412 -45.85 -97.91 3.88
N ARG A 413 -44.89 -98.75 4.30
CA ARG A 413 -44.18 -99.67 3.40
C ARG A 413 -43.99 -101.06 3.98
N GLY A 414 -44.26 -102.07 3.14
CA GLY A 414 -44.25 -103.49 3.50
C GLY A 414 -42.89 -104.05 3.95
N PRO A 415 -42.88 -105.23 4.60
CA PRO A 415 -41.71 -105.77 5.29
C PRO A 415 -40.57 -106.14 4.33
N GLY A 416 -39.33 -105.73 4.65
CA GLY A 416 -38.11 -106.30 4.05
C GLY A 416 -37.07 -105.36 3.42
N ARG A 417 -37.17 -104.03 3.53
CA ARG A 417 -36.10 -103.11 3.06
C ARG A 417 -35.40 -102.39 4.22
N PRO A 418 -34.08 -102.12 4.14
CA PRO A 418 -33.39 -101.31 5.14
C PRO A 418 -34.02 -99.91 5.25
N ARG A 419 -34.18 -99.41 6.48
CA ARG A 419 -34.80 -98.12 6.78
C ARG A 419 -33.95 -96.99 6.18
N PRO A 420 -34.51 -96.03 5.42
CA PRO A 420 -33.75 -94.88 4.96
C PRO A 420 -33.55 -93.90 6.12
N THR A 421 -32.39 -93.24 6.13
CA THR A 421 -32.20 -91.96 6.82
C THR A 421 -33.14 -90.93 6.19
N VAL A 422 -34.05 -90.37 6.99
CA VAL A 422 -34.91 -89.27 6.54
C VAL A 422 -34.03 -88.01 6.50
N PRO A 423 -33.90 -87.31 5.36
CA PRO A 423 -33.16 -86.05 5.30
C PRO A 423 -33.82 -85.01 6.21
N VAL A 424 -32.99 -84.25 6.94
CA VAL A 424 -33.45 -83.19 7.87
C VAL A 424 -34.35 -82.19 7.15
N GLU A 425 -34.08 -81.90 5.88
CA GLU A 425 -34.89 -80.97 5.07
C GLU A 425 -36.34 -81.45 4.93
N THR A 426 -36.56 -82.75 4.74
CA THR A 426 -37.91 -83.34 4.62
C THR A 426 -38.66 -83.35 5.95
N PHE A 427 -37.93 -83.35 7.07
CA PHE A 427 -38.50 -83.26 8.40
C PHE A 427 -38.95 -81.82 8.72
N ILE A 428 -38.14 -80.82 8.34
CA ILE A 428 -38.46 -79.39 8.51
C ILE A 428 -39.73 -79.01 7.74
N GLU A 429 -39.90 -79.51 6.51
CA GLU A 429 -41.12 -79.32 5.72
C GLU A 429 -42.38 -79.90 6.38
N GLY A 430 -42.23 -81.05 7.07
CA GLY A 430 -43.33 -81.67 7.82
C GLY A 430 -43.79 -80.82 9.00
N VAL A 431 -42.84 -80.28 9.78
CA VAL A 431 -43.12 -79.40 10.92
C VAL A 431 -43.72 -78.06 10.46
N ALA A 432 -43.26 -77.51 9.34
CA ALA A 432 -43.83 -76.29 8.76
C ALA A 432 -45.29 -76.48 8.29
N SER A 433 -45.64 -77.68 7.81
CA SER A 433 -46.98 -77.99 7.28
C SER A 433 -48.10 -78.05 8.33
N VAL A 434 -47.76 -78.21 9.62
CA VAL A 434 -48.68 -78.11 10.77
C VAL A 434 -48.73 -76.69 11.38
N GLY A 435 -48.26 -75.69 10.64
CA GLY A 435 -48.44 -74.27 10.98
C GLY A 435 -47.39 -73.68 11.93
N MET A 436 -46.34 -74.44 12.27
CA MET A 436 -45.25 -73.95 13.11
C MET A 436 -44.20 -73.22 12.26
N ARG A 437 -43.92 -71.95 12.55
CA ARG A 437 -42.86 -71.16 11.89
C ARG A 437 -41.68 -70.97 12.83
N PHE A 438 -40.50 -71.37 12.38
CA PHE A 438 -39.24 -71.22 13.11
C PHE A 438 -38.18 -70.54 12.24
N GLU A 439 -37.23 -69.84 12.87
CA GLU A 439 -36.00 -69.44 12.20
C GLU A 439 -35.14 -70.67 11.90
N ARG A 440 -34.86 -70.90 10.61
CA ARG A 440 -34.18 -72.09 10.07
C ARG A 440 -32.90 -72.46 10.82
N ARG A 441 -32.10 -71.48 11.24
CA ARG A 441 -30.82 -71.70 11.94
C ARG A 441 -30.98 -72.29 13.35
N LEU A 442 -32.08 -71.99 14.04
CA LEU A 442 -32.32 -72.47 15.41
C LEU A 442 -32.83 -73.91 15.40
N LEU A 443 -33.65 -74.25 14.38
CA LEU A 443 -34.16 -75.61 14.20
C LEU A 443 -33.07 -76.59 13.77
N ASP A 444 -32.14 -76.16 12.91
CA ASP A 444 -31.03 -76.99 12.42
C ASP A 444 -30.12 -77.43 13.58
N GLY A 445 -29.83 -76.53 14.54
CA GLY A 445 -29.00 -76.85 15.71
C GLY A 445 -29.69 -77.83 16.68
N LEU A 446 -30.97 -77.60 16.98
CA LEU A 446 -31.75 -78.47 17.89
C LEU A 446 -32.03 -79.85 17.29
N LEU A 447 -32.21 -79.95 15.97
CA LEU A 447 -32.39 -81.23 15.28
C LEU A 447 -31.09 -82.02 15.17
N LEU A 448 -29.96 -81.35 14.98
CA LEU A 448 -28.64 -81.98 15.01
C LEU A 448 -28.34 -82.56 16.40
N ASP A 449 -28.66 -81.83 17.47
CA ASP A 449 -28.49 -82.31 18.84
C ASP A 449 -29.47 -83.44 19.20
N TRP A 450 -30.73 -83.37 18.77
CA TRP A 450 -31.71 -84.44 19.03
C TRP A 450 -31.42 -85.72 18.24
N CYS A 451 -31.06 -85.59 16.95
CA CYS A 451 -30.59 -86.72 16.14
C CYS A 451 -29.27 -87.28 16.70
N GLY A 452 -28.37 -86.40 17.18
CA GLY A 452 -27.15 -86.77 17.89
C GLY A 452 -27.43 -87.56 19.15
N HIS A 453 -28.40 -87.15 19.97
CA HIS A 453 -28.77 -87.83 21.21
C HIS A 453 -29.46 -89.18 20.97
N LEU A 454 -30.27 -89.31 19.93
CA LEU A 454 -30.84 -90.60 19.49
C LEU A 454 -29.78 -91.53 18.89
N TYR A 455 -28.81 -90.98 18.16
CA TYR A 455 -27.67 -91.71 17.62
C TYR A 455 -26.73 -92.17 18.76
N GLU A 456 -26.48 -91.33 19.75
CA GLU A 456 -25.71 -91.64 20.95
C GLU A 456 -26.41 -92.65 21.85
N ARG A 457 -27.74 -92.62 22.03
CA ARG A 457 -28.44 -93.69 22.78
C ARG A 457 -28.51 -95.02 22.03
N ARG A 458 -28.57 -94.99 20.69
CA ARG A 458 -28.44 -96.20 19.86
C ARG A 458 -27.02 -96.75 19.88
N GLN A 459 -26.02 -95.86 19.89
CA GLN A 459 -24.62 -96.20 20.09
C GLN A 459 -24.36 -96.63 21.52
N LEU A 460 -24.98 -96.09 22.58
CA LEU A 460 -24.83 -96.55 23.97
C LEU A 460 -25.51 -97.91 24.21
N GLY A 461 -26.53 -98.26 23.41
CA GLY A 461 -27.01 -99.64 23.28
C GLY A 461 -26.03 -100.58 22.56
N GLN A 462 -25.04 -100.07 21.83
CA GLN A 462 -23.98 -100.83 21.13
C GLN A 462 -22.56 -100.62 21.72
N LEU A 463 -22.37 -99.62 22.58
CA LEU A 463 -21.14 -99.12 23.21
C LEU A 463 -21.27 -99.16 24.75
N GLY A 464 -22.02 -100.16 25.26
CA GLY A 464 -21.54 -100.93 26.42
C GLY A 464 -20.26 -101.73 26.11
N ARG A 465 -19.48 -101.28 25.12
CA ARG A 465 -18.21 -101.79 24.63
C ARG A 465 -17.40 -100.56 24.23
N ASP A 466 -16.48 -100.20 25.11
CA ASP A 466 -15.27 -99.41 24.84
C ASP A 466 -15.41 -97.88 24.79
N GLY A 467 -14.68 -97.21 25.68
CA GLY A 467 -14.80 -95.78 25.97
C GLY A 467 -13.60 -94.90 25.61
N HIS A 468 -13.63 -93.72 26.24
CA HIS A 468 -12.63 -92.63 26.30
C HIS A 468 -12.67 -91.50 25.26
N THR A 469 -12.16 -90.35 25.70
CA THR A 469 -12.69 -88.98 25.56
C THR A 469 -11.58 -87.98 25.20
N ARG A 470 -11.97 -86.80 24.67
CA ARG A 470 -11.32 -85.45 24.64
C ARG A 470 -10.82 -84.97 23.26
N VAL A 471 -10.79 -83.69 22.86
CA VAL A 471 -11.43 -82.36 23.13
C VAL A 471 -10.58 -81.32 22.34
N LEU A 472 -11.20 -80.23 21.86
CA LEU A 472 -10.75 -79.20 20.89
C LEU A 472 -9.92 -78.01 21.47
N THR A 473 -9.36 -77.16 20.56
CA THR A 473 -9.20 -75.66 20.53
C THR A 473 -7.78 -75.20 20.05
N LYS A 474 -7.45 -74.04 19.45
CA LYS A 474 -8.07 -72.84 18.80
C LYS A 474 -6.92 -72.06 18.04
N LEU A 475 -7.25 -71.11 17.14
CA LEU A 475 -6.34 -70.18 16.39
C LEU A 475 -6.37 -68.72 16.95
N PRO A 476 -5.36 -67.84 16.70
CA PRO A 476 -5.33 -66.43 17.15
C PRO A 476 -5.47 -65.32 16.07
N VAL A 477 -5.72 -64.08 16.54
CA VAL A 477 -5.98 -62.80 15.83
C VAL A 477 -4.74 -61.87 15.86
N ARG A 478 -4.58 -60.95 14.88
CA ARG A 478 -3.49 -59.96 14.71
C ARG A 478 -3.89 -58.51 15.11
N GLU A 479 -2.91 -57.72 15.56
CA GLU A 479 -2.99 -56.27 15.89
C GLU A 479 -2.41 -55.34 14.77
N PRO A 480 -2.71 -54.02 14.78
CA PRO A 480 -2.32 -53.06 13.72
C PRO A 480 -1.11 -52.16 14.04
N VAL A 481 -0.54 -51.57 12.98
CA VAL A 481 0.73 -50.81 12.92
C VAL A 481 0.51 -49.28 12.96
N ALA A 482 1.43 -48.53 13.58
CA ALA A 482 1.44 -47.06 13.71
C ALA A 482 2.24 -46.33 12.59
N PRO A 483 2.01 -45.03 12.33
CA PRO A 483 2.64 -44.30 11.22
C PRO A 483 3.89 -43.47 11.60
N ALA A 484 4.71 -43.18 10.59
CA ALA A 484 6.01 -42.49 10.67
C ALA A 484 5.93 -40.94 10.53
N PRO A 485 6.97 -40.18 10.94
CA PRO A 485 6.94 -38.73 11.01
C PRO A 485 7.49 -38.00 9.77
N VAL A 486 7.10 -36.73 9.63
CA VAL A 486 7.39 -35.81 8.52
C VAL A 486 8.58 -34.89 8.86
N HIS A 487 9.50 -34.70 7.92
CA HIS A 487 10.60 -33.73 8.01
C HIS A 487 10.18 -32.33 7.52
N ALA A 488 10.60 -31.29 8.24
CA ALA A 488 10.56 -29.90 7.84
C ALA A 488 11.88 -29.50 7.16
N SER A 489 11.81 -28.69 6.09
CA SER A 489 12.97 -28.09 5.43
C SER A 489 12.93 -26.57 5.55
N SER A 490 14.12 -26.02 5.73
CA SER A 490 14.50 -24.60 5.77
C SER A 490 14.53 -23.99 4.36
#